data_AF-A0A261KM33-F1
#
_entry.id   AF-A0A261KM33-F1
#
_cell.length_a   1.000
_cell.length_b   1.000
_cell.length_c   1.000
_cell.angle_alpha   90.00
_cell.angle_beta   90.00
_cell.angle_gamma   90.00
#
_symmetry.space_group_name_H-M   'P 1'
#
loop_
_entity.id
_entity.type
_entity.pdbx_description
1 polymer ?
#
loop_
_entity_poly.entity_id
_entity_poly.type
_entity_poly.pdbx_seq_one_letter_code
_entity_poly.pdbx_strand_id
1 'polypeptide(L)'
;SDEGTLGLMTEFYAHLSNVKIKAEALREAQLAMLRGEVIIEEGKLRGSGSRGEVTLPPELANIHSKNFVHPYYWAGFTMVGSPW
;
A
#
# COMPACT_ATOMS: atom_id res chain seq x y z
N SER A 1 2.26 11.21 4.26
CA SER A 1 0.83 11.03 4.63
C SER A 1 0.68 9.65 5.24
N ASP A 2 0.04 9.54 6.40
CA ASP A 2 -0.10 8.26 7.12
C ASP A 2 -0.90 7.23 6.31
N GLU A 3 -1.89 7.69 5.53
CA GLU A 3 -2.73 6.85 4.68
C GLU A 3 -1.96 6.25 3.51
N GLY A 4 -0.99 7.00 2.96
CA GLY A 4 -0.10 6.50 1.91
C GLY A 4 0.80 5.38 2.44
N THR A 5 1.31 5.55 3.66
CA THR A 5 2.07 4.51 4.37
C THR A 5 1.21 3.27 4.62
N LEU A 6 -0.04 3.45 5.06
CA LEU A 6 -0.98 2.34 5.25
C LEU A 6 -1.23 1.58 3.95
N GLY A 7 -1.49 2.31 2.86
CA GLY A 7 -1.65 1.73 1.53
C GLY A 7 -0.43 0.91 1.10
N LEU A 8 0.75 1.51 1.17
CA LEU A 8 2.00 0.86 0.79
C LEU A 8 2.29 -0.39 1.62
N MET A 9 2.14 -0.32 2.94
CA MET A 9 2.45 -1.45 3.83
C MET A 9 1.45 -2.60 3.65
N THR A 10 0.19 -2.29 3.38
CA THR A 10 -0.83 -3.29 3.03
C THR A 10 -0.41 -4.10 1.81
N GLU A 11 -0.03 -3.41 0.73
CA GLU A 11 0.45 -4.07 -0.49
C GLU A 11 1.77 -4.80 -0.28
N PHE A 12 2.73 -4.17 0.41
CA PHE A 12 4.03 -4.78 0.70
C PHE A 12 3.87 -6.13 1.40
N TYR A 13 3.04 -6.21 2.45
CA TYR A 13 2.83 -7.47 3.16
C TYR A 13 1.98 -8.48 2.39
N ALA A 14 1.10 -8.03 1.50
CA ALA A 14 0.36 -8.93 0.60
C ALA A 14 1.30 -9.56 -0.44
N HIS A 15 2.21 -8.78 -1.02
CA HIS A 15 3.22 -9.30 -1.95
C HIS A 15 4.26 -10.15 -1.22
N LEU A 16 4.73 -9.74 -0.04
CA LEU A 16 5.73 -10.49 0.73
C LEU A 16 5.25 -11.89 1.14
N SER A 17 3.93 -12.10 1.31
CA SER A 17 3.41 -13.46 1.52
C SER A 17 3.57 -14.38 0.30
N ASN A 18 3.73 -13.82 -0.90
CA ASN A 18 3.86 -14.55 -2.16
C ASN A 18 5.30 -14.60 -2.69
N VAL A 19 6.03 -13.48 -2.62
CA VAL A 19 7.43 -13.37 -3.05
C VAL A 19 8.38 -13.41 -1.85
N LYS A 20 9.41 -14.26 -1.93
CA LYS A 20 10.40 -14.47 -0.85
C LYS A 20 11.41 -13.32 -0.70
N ILE A 21 11.40 -12.33 -1.60
CA ILE A 21 12.40 -11.26 -1.66
C ILE A 21 11.75 -9.94 -1.26
N LYS A 22 12.25 -9.30 -0.19
CA LYS A 22 11.68 -8.06 0.35
C LYS A 22 11.71 -6.90 -0.65
N ALA A 23 12.80 -6.77 -1.40
CA ALA A 23 12.96 -5.73 -2.41
C ALA A 23 11.93 -5.88 -3.56
N GLU A 24 11.58 -7.13 -3.91
CA GLU A 24 10.57 -7.40 -4.93
C GLU A 24 9.17 -7.07 -4.42
N ALA A 25 8.85 -7.45 -3.18
CA ALA A 25 7.59 -7.08 -2.55
C ALA A 25 7.40 -5.56 -2.46
N LEU A 26 8.46 -4.81 -2.13
CA LEU A 26 8.42 -3.34 -2.13
C LEU A 26 8.20 -2.77 -3.53
N ARG A 27 8.90 -3.29 -4.54
CA ARG A 27 8.74 -2.87 -5.93
C ARG A 27 7.30 -3.08 -6.42
N GLU A 28 6.71 -4.24 -6.15
CA GLU A 28 5.33 -4.53 -6.54
C GLU A 28 4.34 -3.60 -5.83
N ALA A 29 4.53 -3.32 -4.54
CA ALA A 29 3.71 -2.35 -3.81
C ALA A 29 3.79 -0.93 -4.41
N GLN A 30 4.99 -0.48 -4.77
CA GLN A 30 5.18 0.82 -5.44
C GLN A 30 4.52 0.86 -6.82
N LEU A 31 4.57 -0.24 -7.59
CA LEU A 31 3.89 -0.36 -8.88
C LEU A 31 2.37 -0.34 -8.76
N ALA A 32 1.81 -1.05 -7.77
CA ALA A 32 0.38 -1.04 -7.48
C ALA A 32 -0.10 0.39 -7.17
N MET A 33 0.63 1.12 -6.32
CA MET A 33 0.32 2.52 -6.01
C MET A 33 0.44 3.42 -7.25
N LEU A 34 1.50 3.26 -8.05
CA LEU A 34 1.69 4.00 -9.30
C LEU A 34 0.55 3.76 -10.31
N ARG A 35 -0.01 2.54 -10.36
CA ARG A 35 -1.13 2.19 -11.24
C ARG A 35 -2.49 2.65 -10.72
N GLY A 36 -2.55 3.18 -9.51
CA GLY A 36 -3.80 3.58 -8.88
C GLY A 36 -4.64 2.40 -8.38
N GLU A 37 -4.02 1.24 -8.17
CA GLU A 37 -4.68 0.03 -7.67
C GLU A 37 -4.93 0.11 -6.15
N VAL A 38 -4.34 1.10 -5.48
CA VAL A 38 -4.48 1.37 -4.05
C VAL A 38 -5.27 2.66 -3.84
N ILE A 39 -6.47 2.54 -3.29
CA ILE A 39 -7.40 3.65 -3.08
C ILE A 39 -8.10 3.51 -1.72
N ILE A 40 -8.41 4.64 -1.09
CA ILE A 40 -9.37 4.67 0.01
C ILE A 40 -10.71 5.11 -0.54
N GLU A 41 -11.76 4.33 -0.29
CA GLU A 41 -13.14 4.65 -0.63
C GLU A 41 -14.07 4.15 0.48
N GLU A 42 -15.06 4.95 0.85
CA GLU A 42 -16.08 4.58 1.87
C GLU A 42 -15.48 4.12 3.21
N GLY A 43 -14.38 4.73 3.64
CA GLY A 43 -13.69 4.35 4.88
C GLY A 43 -12.99 2.99 4.80
N LYS A 44 -12.73 2.49 3.59
CA LYS A 44 -12.01 1.23 3.35
C LYS A 44 -10.85 1.46 2.41
N LEU A 45 -9.73 0.83 2.70
CA LEU A 45 -8.62 0.71 1.77
C LEU A 45 -8.88 -0.47 0.84
N ARG A 46 -8.96 -0.21 -0.46
CA ARG A 46 -8.95 -1.21 -1.53
C ARG A 46 -7.55 -1.26 -2.12
N GLY A 47 -7.04 -2.47 -2.31
CA GLY A 47 -5.71 -2.73 -2.83
C GLY A 47 -5.69 -3.88 -3.84
N SER A 48 -4.58 -4.05 -4.55
CA SER A 48 -4.33 -5.12 -5.52
C SER A 48 -3.98 -6.47 -4.87
N GLY A 49 -3.56 -6.45 -3.60
CA GLY A 49 -3.09 -7.64 -2.91
C GLY A 49 -4.18 -8.66 -2.54
N SER A 50 -3.75 -9.90 -2.29
CA SER A 50 -4.63 -11.01 -1.85
C SER A 50 -5.30 -10.80 -0.50
N ARG A 51 -4.90 -9.78 0.27
CA ARG A 51 -5.49 -9.44 1.58
C ARG A 51 -6.86 -8.74 1.49
N GLY A 52 -7.28 -8.28 0.30
CA GLY A 52 -8.60 -7.69 0.11
C GLY A 52 -8.79 -6.31 0.75
N GLU A 53 -10.04 -5.94 1.03
CA GLU A 53 -10.41 -4.65 1.66
C GLU A 53 -9.96 -4.58 3.13
N VAL A 54 -9.28 -3.49 3.50
CA VAL A 54 -8.95 -3.17 4.90
C VAL A 54 -9.90 -2.07 5.40
N THR A 55 -10.76 -2.39 6.36
CA THR A 55 -11.63 -1.41 7.01
C THR A 55 -10.78 -0.46 7.85
N LEU A 56 -10.94 0.85 7.62
CA LEU A 56 -10.21 1.87 8.36
C LEU A 56 -10.84 2.09 9.74
N PRO A 57 -10.02 2.47 10.74
CA PRO A 57 -10.53 2.95 12.02
C PRO A 57 -11.51 4.12 11.86
N PRO A 58 -12.49 4.30 12.76
CA PRO A 58 -13.47 5.38 12.69
C PRO A 58 -12.85 6.78 12.56
N GLU A 59 -11.65 6.98 13.13
CA GLU A 59 -10.89 8.23 13.07
C GLU A 59 -10.45 8.57 11.63
N LEU A 60 -10.26 7.55 10.80
CA LEU A 60 -9.87 7.64 9.39
C LEU A 60 -11.06 7.36 8.45
N ALA A 61 -12.24 7.03 8.97
CA ALA A 61 -13.44 6.77 8.18
C ALA A 61 -13.98 8.02 7.47
N ASN A 62 -13.62 9.22 7.96
CA ASN A 62 -13.99 10.50 7.33
C ASN A 62 -13.12 10.84 6.10
N ILE A 63 -12.09 10.06 5.81
CA ILE A 63 -11.24 10.26 4.64
C ILE A 63 -12.06 9.97 3.40
N HIS A 64 -12.28 11.03 2.61
CA HIS A 64 -12.97 10.94 1.33
C HIS A 64 -12.13 10.14 0.32
N SER A 65 -12.71 9.83 -0.84
CA SER A 65 -12.01 9.09 -1.90
C SER A 65 -10.62 9.68 -2.16
N LYS A 66 -9.57 8.87 -1.91
CA LYS A 66 -8.17 9.29 -2.00
C LYS A 66 -7.39 8.22 -2.74
N ASN A 67 -6.73 8.62 -3.82
CA ASN A 67 -5.78 7.77 -4.54
C ASN A 67 -4.36 8.10 -4.10
N PHE A 68 -3.45 7.15 -4.32
CA PHE A 68 -2.04 7.28 -3.93
C PHE A 68 -1.06 7.20 -5.11
N VAL A 69 -1.52 7.59 -6.31
CA VAL A 69 -0.73 7.54 -7.55
C VAL A 69 0.53 8.41 -7.46
N HIS A 70 0.41 9.58 -6.84
CA HIS A 70 1.51 10.55 -6.80
C HIS A 70 2.73 10.00 -6.04
N PRO A 71 3.96 10.14 -6.57
CA PRO A 71 5.20 9.61 -5.96
C PRO A 71 5.43 10.03 -4.50
N TYR A 72 4.89 11.18 -4.11
CA TYR A 72 4.87 11.66 -2.72
C TYR A 72 4.45 10.60 -1.69
N TYR A 73 3.57 9.66 -2.06
CA TYR A 73 3.05 8.66 -1.12
C TYR A 73 3.92 7.41 -0.97
N TRP A 74 4.80 7.10 -1.93
CA TRP A 74 5.49 5.79 -1.98
C TRP A 74 6.96 5.84 -2.38
N ALA A 75 7.41 6.88 -3.10
CA ALA A 75 8.77 6.98 -3.61
C ALA A 75 9.82 7.23 -2.51
N GLY A 76 9.39 7.67 -1.32
CA GLY A 76 10.27 7.87 -0.17
C GLY A 76 10.70 6.58 0.53
N PHE A 77 10.09 5.43 0.21
CA PHE A 77 10.37 4.17 0.88
C PHE A 77 11.56 3.45 0.25
N THR A 78 12.51 3.03 1.08
CA THR A 78 13.71 2.30 0.68
C THR A 78 13.86 1.04 1.51
N MET A 79 14.27 -0.05 0.88
CA MET A 79 14.52 -1.31 1.59
C MET A 79 15.96 -1.36 2.14
N VAL A 80 16.11 -1.71 3.41
CA VAL A 80 17.41 -1.88 4.08
C VAL A 80 17.46 -3.26 4.73
N GLY A 81 18.59 -3.96 4.58
CA GLY A 81 18.83 -5.26 5.21
C GLY A 81 19.02 -6.41 4.22
N SER A 82 18.98 -7.65 4.72
CA SER A 82 19.13 -8.85 3.88
C SER A 82 17.93 -9.03 2.93
N PRO A 83 18.16 -9.51 1.70
CA PRO A 83 17.10 -9.73 0.71
C PRO A 83 16.05 -10.76 1.16
N TRP A 84 16.50 -11.73 1.96
CA TRP A 84 15.74 -12.77 2.66
C TRP A 84 15.37 -12.30 4.06
#